data_AF-A0A6A5AAP0-F1
#
_entry.id   AF-A0A6A5AAP0-F1
#
_cell.length_a   1.000
_cell.length_b   1.000
_cell.length_c   1.000
_cell.angle_alpha   90.00
_cell.angle_beta   90.00
_cell.angle_gamma   90.00
#
_symmetry.space_group_name_H-M   'P 1'
#
loop_
_entity.id
_entity.type
_entity.pdbx_description
1 polymer ?
#
loop_
_entity_poly.entity_id
_entity_poly.type
_entity_poly.pdbx_seq_one_letter_code
_entity_poly.pdbx_strand_id
1 'polypeptide(L)'
;QYYDTPLSQVVRGGVTPLLRKDLALAGMNQVAVWTQRPFNYFPRFTQEGLKKGLPWKIWNMQGQRRTTWIGSSVCFESALDVVTYNNNLIKRVQMTPA
;
A
#
# COMPACT_ATOMS: atom_id res chain seq x y z
N GLN A 1 4.78 13.86 -3.33
CA GLN A 1 4.60 13.71 -1.86
C GLN A 1 4.00 12.35 -1.51
N TYR A 2 3.91 11.45 -2.50
CA TYR A 2 3.27 10.14 -2.42
C TYR A 2 3.96 9.25 -3.45
N TYR A 3 4.18 7.98 -3.11
CA TYR A 3 4.71 6.94 -3.97
C TYR A 3 3.64 5.86 -4.11
N ASP A 4 3.22 5.58 -5.33
CA ASP A 4 2.20 4.57 -5.70
C ASP A 4 2.78 3.44 -6.56
N THR A 5 3.98 3.62 -7.07
CA THR A 5 4.72 2.61 -7.83
C THR A 5 5.98 2.15 -7.09
N PRO A 6 6.50 0.95 -7.41
CA PRO A 6 7.83 0.54 -7.00
C PRO A 6 8.88 1.60 -7.37
N LEU A 7 9.94 1.70 -6.57
CA LEU A 7 11.04 2.62 -6.87
C LEU A 7 11.67 2.27 -8.22
N SER A 8 12.05 3.28 -8.99
CA SER A 8 12.67 3.12 -10.32
C SER A 8 13.94 2.25 -10.29
N GLN A 9 14.60 2.17 -9.14
CA GLN A 9 15.80 1.37 -8.89
C GLN A 9 15.54 -0.14 -8.70
N VAL A 10 14.30 -0.62 -8.74
CA VAL A 10 14.01 -2.06 -8.61
C VAL A 10 14.42 -2.79 -9.89
N VAL A 11 15.59 -3.45 -9.86
CA VAL A 11 16.10 -4.28 -10.95
C VAL A 11 15.32 -5.60 -11.03
N ARG A 12 14.40 -5.69 -11.99
CA ARG A 12 13.49 -6.85 -12.13
C ARG A 12 14.17 -8.11 -12.68
N GLY A 13 15.24 -7.96 -13.47
CA GLY A 13 15.90 -9.08 -14.16
C GLY A 13 16.59 -10.09 -13.22
N GLY A 14 16.95 -9.68 -12.00
CA GLY A 14 17.68 -10.52 -11.04
C GLY A 14 16.81 -11.31 -10.07
N VAL A 15 15.48 -11.12 -10.08
CA VAL A 15 14.60 -11.65 -9.02
C VAL A 15 14.48 -13.18 -9.08
N THR A 16 14.28 -13.76 -10.26
CA THR A 16 14.12 -15.22 -10.40
C THR A 16 15.41 -16.00 -10.12
N PRO A 17 16.59 -15.56 -10.59
CA PRO A 17 17.86 -16.19 -10.19
C PRO A 17 18.11 -16.13 -8.68
N LEU A 18 17.82 -14.99 -8.04
CA LEU A 18 17.95 -14.83 -6.59
C LEU A 18 17.01 -15.79 -5.84
N LEU A 19 15.73 -15.83 -6.23
CA LEU A 19 14.75 -16.77 -5.66
C LEU A 19 15.24 -18.23 -5.72
N ARG A 20 15.76 -18.68 -6.88
CA ARG A 20 16.25 -20.04 -7.04
C ARG A 20 17.46 -20.34 -6.16
N LYS A 21 18.38 -19.37 -6.03
CA LYS A 21 19.53 -19.47 -5.13
C LYS A 21 19.07 -19.65 -3.67
N ASP A 22 18.14 -18.82 -3.23
CA ASP A 22 17.64 -18.86 -1.84
C ASP A 22 16.87 -20.16 -1.55
N LEU A 23 16.09 -20.64 -2.52
CA LEU A 23 15.40 -21.93 -2.42
C LEU A 23 16.36 -23.12 -2.34
N ALA A 24 17.44 -23.11 -3.13
CA ALA A 24 18.47 -24.15 -3.06
C ALA A 24 19.17 -24.15 -1.69
N LEU A 25 19.47 -22.96 -1.13
CA LEU A 25 20.00 -22.82 0.23
C LEU A 25 19.05 -23.39 1.30
N ALA A 26 17.73 -23.29 1.07
CA ALA A 26 16.71 -23.89 1.91
C ALA A 26 16.48 -25.40 1.64
N GLY A 27 17.29 -26.04 0.78
CA GLY A 27 17.18 -27.46 0.43
C GLY A 27 16.11 -27.77 -0.62
N MET A 28 15.48 -26.76 -1.22
CA MET A 28 14.42 -26.91 -2.23
C MET A 28 15.02 -26.88 -3.64
N ASN A 29 15.60 -28.00 -4.06
CA ASN A 29 16.42 -28.07 -5.29
C ASN A 29 15.63 -28.24 -6.60
N GLN A 30 14.34 -28.61 -6.52
CA GLN A 30 13.51 -28.97 -7.68
C GLN A 30 12.25 -28.11 -7.76
N VAL A 31 12.42 -26.78 -7.77
CA VAL A 31 11.29 -25.84 -7.78
C VAL A 31 10.96 -25.34 -9.19
N ALA A 32 9.70 -25.55 -9.58
CA ALA A 32 9.11 -24.92 -10.76
C ALA A 32 8.40 -23.62 -10.36
N VAL A 33 8.62 -22.55 -11.14
CA VAL A 33 7.89 -21.28 -10.98
C VAL A 33 6.73 -21.28 -11.97
N TRP A 34 5.51 -21.36 -11.45
CA TRP A 34 4.30 -21.44 -12.26
C TRP A 34 3.80 -20.04 -12.66
N THR A 35 3.93 -19.07 -11.76
CA THR A 35 3.49 -17.70 -11.99
C THR A 35 4.33 -16.75 -11.18
N GLN A 36 4.66 -15.61 -11.76
CA GLN A 36 5.29 -14.49 -11.09
C GLN A 36 4.54 -13.22 -11.48
N ARG A 37 4.06 -12.46 -10.49
CA ARG A 37 3.34 -11.21 -10.72
C ARG A 37 3.96 -10.09 -9.89
N PRO A 38 4.44 -9.01 -10.51
CA PRO A 38 4.80 -7.80 -9.79
C PRO A 38 3.52 -7.10 -9.31
N PHE A 39 3.55 -6.60 -8.08
CA PHE A 39 2.48 -5.79 -7.50
C PHE A 39 2.99 -4.37 -7.26
N ASN A 40 2.14 -3.38 -7.51
CA ASN A 40 2.30 -2.04 -6.96
C ASN A 40 1.93 -2.13 -5.48
N TYR A 41 2.90 -2.54 -4.68
CA TYR A 41 2.71 -2.82 -3.26
C TYR A 41 3.18 -1.64 -2.42
N PHE A 42 2.46 -1.38 -1.34
CA PHE A 42 2.83 -0.40 -0.31
C PHE A 42 2.91 1.05 -0.83
N PRO A 43 1.77 1.61 -1.27
CA PRO A 43 1.66 3.03 -1.50
C PRO A 43 1.95 3.77 -0.20
N ARG A 44 2.65 4.91 -0.28
CA ARG A 44 3.13 5.60 0.91
C ARG A 44 3.34 7.08 0.68
N PHE A 45 3.16 7.86 1.73
CA PHE A 45 3.57 9.26 1.74
C PHE A 45 5.09 9.37 1.78
N THR A 46 5.64 10.38 1.11
CA THR A 46 7.05 10.73 1.33
C THR A 46 7.22 11.30 2.74
N GLN A 47 8.44 11.28 3.27
CA GLN A 47 8.74 11.90 4.57
C GLN A 47 8.26 13.35 4.64
N GLU A 48 8.50 14.13 3.57
CA GLU A 48 8.00 15.50 3.45
C GLU A 48 6.47 15.58 3.40
N GLY A 49 5.79 14.60 2.80
CA GLY A 49 4.33 14.51 2.83
C GLY A 49 3.78 14.25 4.24
N LEU A 50 4.45 13.40 5.01
CA LEU A 50 4.11 13.14 6.41
C LEU A 50 4.30 14.38 7.28
N LYS A 51 5.43 15.09 7.14
CA LYS A 51 5.69 16.37 7.84
C LYS A 51 4.62 17.42 7.54
N LYS A 52 4.06 17.41 6.32
CA LYS A 52 2.96 18.30 5.91
C LYS A 52 1.58 17.86 6.42
N GLY A 53 1.49 16.77 7.17
CA GLY A 53 0.26 16.24 7.73
C GLY A 53 -0.74 15.75 6.68
N LEU A 54 -0.27 15.25 5.53
CA LEU A 54 -1.17 14.81 4.44
C LEU A 54 -2.23 13.79 4.87
N PRO A 55 -1.93 12.76 5.69
CA PRO A 55 -2.97 11.84 6.15
C PRO A 55 -4.11 12.55 6.89
N TRP A 56 -3.79 13.52 7.75
CA TRP A 56 -4.77 14.30 8.50
C TRP A 56 -5.59 15.23 7.61
N LYS A 57 -4.96 15.84 6.61
CA LYS A 57 -5.66 16.66 5.62
C LYS A 57 -6.67 15.82 4.85
N ILE A 58 -6.29 14.63 4.39
CA ILE A 58 -7.21 13.71 3.71
C ILE A 58 -8.35 13.28 4.62
N TRP A 59 -8.06 12.93 5.88
CA TRP A 59 -9.07 12.61 6.88
C TRP A 59 -10.10 13.73 7.08
N ASN A 60 -9.64 14.99 7.07
CA ASN A 60 -10.51 16.16 7.21
C ASN A 60 -11.33 16.45 5.95
N MET A 61 -10.90 15.98 4.77
CA MET A 61 -11.61 16.15 3.50
C MET A 61 -12.67 15.06 3.23
N GLN A 62 -12.80 14.07 4.10
CA GLN A 62 -13.75 12.98 3.90
C GLN A 62 -15.19 13.49 3.77
N GLY A 63 -15.91 13.03 2.74
CA GLY A 63 -17.29 13.42 2.46
C GLY A 63 -17.45 14.75 1.72
N GLN A 64 -16.39 15.56 1.60
CA GLN A 64 -16.45 16.78 0.82
C GLN A 64 -16.72 16.47 -0.64
N ARG A 65 -17.63 17.24 -1.27
CA ARG A 65 -18.05 17.04 -2.67
C ARG A 65 -18.48 15.59 -2.96
N ARG A 66 -19.14 14.94 -1.98
CA ARG A 66 -19.60 13.55 -2.08
C ARG A 66 -18.48 12.56 -2.43
N THR A 67 -17.25 12.84 -1.98
CA THR A 67 -16.07 12.01 -2.25
C THR A 67 -15.47 11.50 -0.95
N THR A 68 -15.10 10.23 -0.94
CA THR A 68 -14.50 9.55 0.21
C THR A 68 -13.26 8.80 -0.25
N TRP A 69 -12.16 8.93 0.49
CA TRP A 69 -10.87 8.32 0.18
C TRP A 69 -10.64 7.12 1.10
N ILE A 70 -10.34 5.95 0.55
CA ILE A 70 -10.25 4.68 1.29
C ILE A 70 -9.02 3.86 0.91
N GLY A 71 -8.83 2.76 1.62
CA GLY A 71 -7.80 1.78 1.30
C GLY A 71 -6.40 2.23 1.72
N SER A 72 -5.42 1.47 1.27
CA SER A 72 -4.02 1.67 1.63
C SER A 72 -3.42 2.99 1.13
N SER A 73 -4.10 3.67 0.20
CA SER A 73 -3.65 4.97 -0.29
C SER A 73 -3.67 6.09 0.75
N VAL A 74 -4.46 5.92 1.82
CA VAL A 74 -4.72 6.96 2.84
C VAL A 74 -4.41 6.50 4.27
N CYS A 75 -3.93 5.28 4.42
CA CYS A 75 -3.52 4.68 5.68
C CYS A 75 -2.33 3.72 5.45
N PHE A 76 -1.99 2.91 6.43
CA PHE A 76 -0.98 1.86 6.24
C PHE A 76 -1.60 0.67 5.48
N GLU A 77 -0.84 0.03 4.58
CA GLU A 77 -1.34 -1.00 3.64
C GLU A 77 -1.78 -2.31 4.31
N SER A 78 -1.56 -2.51 5.61
CA SER A 78 -2.01 -3.75 6.25
C SER A 78 -3.53 -3.91 6.15
N ALA A 79 -3.99 -5.15 5.95
CA ALA A 79 -5.42 -5.45 5.90
C ALA A 79 -6.14 -4.95 7.17
N LEU A 80 -5.49 -5.08 8.34
CA LEU A 80 -6.01 -4.61 9.61
C LEU A 80 -6.19 -3.08 9.62
N ASP A 81 -5.18 -2.33 9.17
CA ASP A 81 -5.22 -0.87 9.16
C ASP A 81 -6.24 -0.34 8.16
N VAL A 82 -6.32 -0.95 6.98
CA VAL A 82 -7.32 -0.60 5.96
C VAL A 82 -8.74 -0.83 6.48
N VAL A 83 -9.00 -1.99 7.07
CA VAL A 83 -10.33 -2.30 7.64
C VAL A 83 -10.65 -1.36 8.79
N THR A 84 -9.68 -1.08 9.67
CA THR A 84 -9.85 -0.15 10.80
C THR A 84 -10.15 1.26 10.32
N TYR A 85 -9.42 1.76 9.31
CA TYR A 85 -9.65 3.06 8.70
C TYR A 85 -11.05 3.16 8.10
N ASN A 86 -11.45 2.16 7.31
CA ASN A 86 -12.75 2.12 6.65
C ASN A 86 -13.89 2.10 7.69
N ASN A 87 -13.75 1.33 8.77
CA ASN A 87 -14.75 1.28 9.85
C ASN A 87 -14.88 2.63 10.58
N ASN A 88 -13.76 3.31 10.83
CA ASN A 88 -13.77 4.65 11.42
C ASN A 88 -14.41 5.67 10.49
N LEU A 89 -14.20 5.53 9.19
CA LEU A 89 -14.73 6.42 8.17
C LEU A 89 -16.24 6.32 8.03
N ILE A 90 -16.81 5.11 8.07
CA ILE A 90 -18.26 4.88 8.05
C ILE A 90 -18.92 5.65 9.20
N LYS A 91 -18.37 5.56 10.41
CA LYS A 91 -18.87 6.30 11.59
C LYS A 91 -18.79 7.81 11.39
N ARG A 92 -17.71 8.32 10.80
CA ARG A 92 -17.49 9.76 10.57
C ARG A 92 -18.44 10.35 9.53
N VAL A 93 -18.57 9.71 8.38
CA VAL A 93 -19.38 10.25 7.26
C VAL A 93 -20.87 10.23 7.62
N GLN A 94 -21.33 9.23 8.36
CA GLN A 94 -22.71 9.21 8.89
C GLN A 94 -23.00 10.36 9.88
N MET A 95 -21.98 10.88 10.57
CA MET A 95 -22.13 11.96 11.56
C MET A 95 -22.04 13.37 10.96
N THR A 96 -21.68 13.52 9.69
CA THR A 96 -21.57 14.85 9.05
C THR A 96 -22.82 15.05 8.18
N PRO A 97 -23.85 15.82 8.61
CA PRO A 97 -25.03 16.06 7.79
C PRO A 97 -24.62 16.76 6.48
N ALA A 98 -25.28 16.39 5.39
CA ALA A 98 -25.13 17.00 4.08
C ALA A 98 -25.56 18.48 4.08
#